data_AF-A0A969GWC0-F1
#
_entry.id   AF-A0A969GWC0-F1
#
_cell.length_a   1.000
_cell.length_b   1.000
_cell.length_c   1.000
_cell.angle_alpha   90.00
_cell.angle_beta   90.00
_cell.angle_gamma   90.00
#
_symmetry.space_group_name_H-M   'P 1'
#
loop_
_entity.id
_entity.type
_entity.pdbx_description
1 polymer ?
#
loop_
_entity_poly.entity_id
_entity_poly.type
_entity_poly.pdbx_seq_one_letter_code
_entity_poly.pdbx_strand_id
1 'polypeptide(L)' 'MTDTSLFDFDRFDNADPRILTLIVIGTEENVRAHILRQHTLGVAEAGLWSKPLPLANCPGKVRSILSRVLA' A
#
# COMPACT_ATOMS: atom_id res chain seq x y z
N MET A 1 10.86 -13.89 -17.91
CA MET A 1 10.45 -14.17 -16.53
C MET A 1 9.85 -12.90 -15.96
N THR A 2 8.54 -12.72 -16.08
CA THR A 2 7.81 -11.64 -15.42
C THR A 2 7.49 -12.15 -14.04
N ASP A 3 8.22 -11.68 -13.04
CA ASP A 3 7.86 -11.89 -11.64
C ASP A 3 6.60 -11.05 -11.36
N THR A 4 5.46 -11.58 -11.77
CA THR A 4 4.18 -11.26 -11.17
C THR A 4 4.22 -11.80 -9.75
N SER A 5 4.95 -11.12 -8.86
CA SER A 5 4.66 -11.19 -7.43
C SER A 5 3.23 -10.67 -7.32
N LEU A 6 2.28 -11.59 -7.45
CA LEU A 6 0.88 -11.36 -7.18
C LEU A 6 0.86 -10.73 -5.80
N PHE A 7 0.24 -9.55 -5.72
CA PHE A 7 -0.08 -9.00 -4.44
C PHE A 7 -0.79 -10.11 -3.66
N ASP A 8 -0.21 -10.50 -2.54
CA ASP A 8 -0.90 -11.33 -1.58
C ASP A 8 -1.97 -10.43 -0.93
N PHE A 9 -3.11 -10.34 -1.63
CA PHE A 9 -4.29 -9.63 -1.15
C PHE A 9 -4.94 -10.38 0.01
N ASP A 10 -4.57 -11.64 0.27
CA ASP A 10 -5.11 -12.43 1.37
C ASP A 10 -4.71 -11.81 2.73
N ARG A 11 -3.57 -11.10 2.78
CA ARG A 11 -3.18 -10.28 3.94
C ARG A 11 -4.04 -9.04 4.18
N PHE A 12 -4.86 -8.67 3.21
CA PHE A 12 -5.77 -7.53 3.25
C PHE A 12 -7.24 -7.96 3.21
N ASP A 13 -7.53 -9.25 3.40
CA ASP A 13 -8.88 -9.75 3.66
C ASP A 13 -9.33 -9.21 5.02
N ASN A 14 -9.95 -8.04 5.00
CA ASN A 14 -10.48 -7.39 6.18
C ASN A 14 -11.99 -7.28 6.03
N ALA A 15 -12.72 -8.04 6.85
CA ALA A 15 -14.17 -8.06 6.85
C ALA A 15 -14.80 -6.82 7.54
N ASP A 16 -14.00 -5.94 8.15
CA ASP A 16 -14.50 -4.69 8.73
C ASP A 16 -14.91 -3.72 7.60
N PRO A 17 -16.21 -3.39 7.45
CA PRO A 17 -16.68 -2.52 6.38
C PRO A 17 -16.15 -1.09 6.48
N ARG A 18 -15.55 -0.70 7.62
CA ARG A 18 -14.91 0.61 7.81
C ARG A 18 -13.51 0.67 7.21
N ILE A 19 -12.93 -0.47 6.81
CA ILE A 19 -11.55 -0.53 6.32
C ILE A 19 -11.55 -0.48 4.80
N LEU A 20 -10.91 0.55 4.26
CA LEU A 20 -10.70 0.74 2.83
C LEU A 20 -9.26 0.37 2.46
N THR A 21 -9.11 -0.62 1.58
CA THR A 21 -7.81 -1.03 1.02
C THR A 21 -7.50 -0.24 -0.26
N LEU A 22 -6.35 0.43 -0.28
CA LEU A 22 -5.87 1.31 -1.34
C LEU A 22 -4.59 0.75 -1.96
N ILE A 23 -4.44 0.89 -3.27
CA ILE A 23 -3.17 0.65 -3.98
C ILE A 23 -2.58 2.01 -4.34
N VAL A 24 -1.39 2.32 -3.81
CA VAL A 24 -0.69 3.57 -4.05
C VAL A 24 0.48 3.30 -5.00
N ILE A 25 0.52 4.03 -6.13
CA ILE A 25 1.60 3.93 -7.13
C ILE A 25 2.28 5.28 -7.27
N GLY A 26 3.61 5.30 -7.19
CA GLY A 26 4.39 6.53 -7.25
C GLY A 26 5.88 6.25 -7.31
N THR A 27 6.71 7.30 -7.18
CA THR A 27 8.13 7.08 -6.90
C THR A 27 8.28 6.51 -5.49
N GLU A 28 9.40 5.84 -5.21
CA GLU A 28 9.63 5.26 -3.88
C GLU A 28 9.56 6.30 -2.76
N GLU A 29 10.15 7.47 -2.99
CA GLU A 29 10.08 8.62 -2.08
C GLU A 29 8.64 9.07 -1.82
N ASN A 30 7.84 9.27 -2.87
CA ASN A 30 6.46 9.76 -2.73
C ASN A 30 5.57 8.72 -2.04
N VAL A 31 5.76 7.44 -2.33
CA VAL A 31 5.00 6.36 -1.67
C VAL A 31 5.36 6.29 -0.18
N ARG A 32 6.66 6.37 0.16
CA ARG A 32 7.12 6.41 1.56
C ARG A 32 6.57 7.63 2.30
N ALA A 33 6.66 8.81 1.70
CA ALA A 33 6.12 10.04 2.28
C ALA A 33 4.60 9.96 2.48
N HIS A 34 3.88 9.37 1.53
CA HIS A 34 2.44 9.16 1.66
C HIS A 34 2.10 8.24 2.83
N ILE A 35 2.74 7.07 2.95
CA ILE A 35 2.51 6.12 4.06
C ILE A 35 2.78 6.80 5.41
N LEU A 36 3.91 7.49 5.54
CA LEU A 36 4.27 8.21 6.77
C LEU A 36 3.20 9.24 7.14
N ARG A 37 2.66 9.97 6.16
CA ARG A 37 1.58 10.93 6.39
C ARG A 37 0.31 10.26 6.90
N GLN A 38 -0.10 9.13 6.31
CA GLN A 38 -1.30 8.39 6.75
C GLN A 38 -1.14 7.85 8.18
N HIS A 39 0.06 7.36 8.51
CA HIS A 39 0.40 6.95 9.87
C HIS A 39 0.36 8.11 10.86
N THR A 40 0.96 9.23 10.50
CA THR A 40 0.99 10.44 11.35
C THR A 40 -0.41 11.00 11.63
N LEU A 41 -1.33 10.85 10.67
CA LEU A 41 -2.73 11.26 10.83
C LEU A 41 -3.58 10.26 11.64
N GLY A 42 -3.02 9.11 12.07
CA GLY A 42 -3.75 8.06 12.78
C GLY A 42 -4.76 7.30 11.90
N VAL A 43 -4.63 7.42 10.58
CA VAL A 43 -5.58 6.84 9.61
C VAL A 43 -5.14 5.44 9.17
N ALA A 44 -3.85 5.12 9.33
CA ALA A 44 -3.29 3.79 9.08
C ALA A 44 -2.22 3.44 10.12
N GLU A 45 -2.41 2.34 10.85
CA GLU A 45 -1.44 1.83 11.83
C GLU A 45 -0.32 1.01 11.18
N ALA A 46 0.79 0.87 11.91
CA ALA A 46 1.87 -0.02 11.50
C ALA A 46 1.36 -1.45 11.28
N GLY A 47 1.62 -2.00 10.09
CA GLY A 47 1.09 -3.30 9.68
C GLY A 47 -0.11 -3.21 8.74
N LEU A 48 -0.73 -2.03 8.58
CA LEU A 48 -1.79 -1.79 7.59
C LEU A 48 -1.25 -1.39 6.22
N TRP A 49 0.05 -1.56 5.96
CA TRP A 49 0.62 -1.34 4.64
C TRP A 49 1.65 -2.38 4.24
N SER A 50 1.74 -2.63 2.93
CA SER A 50 2.79 -3.46 2.35
C SER A 50 4.07 -2.66 2.18
N LYS A 51 5.19 -3.39 2.09
CA LYS A 51 6.44 -2.82 1.58
C LYS A 51 6.23 -2.30 0.15
N PRO A 52 6.88 -1.20 -0.27
CA PRO A 52 6.86 -0.79 -1.66
C PRO A 52 7.51 -1.86 -2.54
N LEU A 53 6.87 -2.20 -3.65
CA LEU A 53 7.36 -3.18 -4.63
C LEU A 53 7.53 -2.51 -6.00
N PRO A 54 8.62 -2.80 -6.74
CA PRO A 54 8.83 -2.24 -8.07
C PRO A 54 7.75 -2.71 -9.06
N LEU A 55 7.43 -1.86 -10.04
CA LEU A 55 6.52 -2.18 -11.14
C LEU A 55 7.31 -2.57 -12.38
N ALA A 56 7.12 -3.82 -12.86
CA ALA A 56 7.84 -4.36 -14.02
C ALA A 56 7.71 -3.49 -15.29
N ASN A 57 6.54 -2.89 -15.51
CA ASN A 57 6.25 -2.11 -16.72
C ASN A 57 6.30 -0.59 -16.51
N CYS A 58 6.75 -0.11 -15.34
CA CYS A 58 6.86 1.32 -15.04
C CYS A 58 8.17 1.61 -14.27
N PRO A 59 9.29 1.79 -14.99
CA PRO A 59 10.58 2.10 -14.39
C PRO A 59 10.51 3.33 -13.47
N GLY A 60 11.18 3.24 -12.32
CA GLY A 60 11.19 4.32 -11.32
C GLY A 60 9.89 4.48 -10.53
N LYS A 61 8.90 3.61 -10.76
CA LYS A 61 7.67 3.55 -9.95
C LYS A 61 7.62 2.28 -9.10
N VAL A 62 7.11 2.46 -7.90
CA VAL A 62 6.77 1.39 -6.98
C VAL A 62 5.28 1.44 -6.69
N ARG A 63 4.75 0.32 -6.20
CA ARG A 63 3.40 0.17 -5.69
C ARG A 63 3.44 -0.25 -4.22
N SER A 64 2.48 0.18 -3.43
CA SER A 64 2.28 -0.30 -2.05
C SER A 64 0.77 -0.41 -1.79
N ILE A 65 0.37 -1.42 -1.02
CA ILE A 65 -1.00 -1.53 -0.53
C ILE A 65 -1.07 -0.84 0.83
N LEU A 66 -2.16 -0.12 1.07
CA LEU A 66 -2.45 0.57 2.33
C LEU A 66 -3.92 0.35 2.69
N SER A 67 -4.19 -0.21 3.86
CA SER A 67 -5.52 -0.22 4.46
C SER A 67 -5.67 0.98 5.38
N ARG A 68 -6.80 1.69 5.25
CA ARG A 68 -7.14 2.82 6.12
C ARG A 68 -8.52 2.64 6.73
N VAL A 69 -8.70 3.12 7.95
CA VAL A 69 -10.02 3.21 8.57
C VAL A 69 -10.74 4.46 8.07
N LEU A 70 -12.00 4.31 7.67
CA LEU A 70 -12.92 5.41 7.41
C LEU A 70 -13.61 5.77 8.73
N ALA A 71 -13.45 7.03 9.14
CA ALA A 71 -14.10 7.60 10.32
C ALA A 71 -15.51 8.10 9.98
#